data_AF-C7GYU9-F1
#
_entry.id   AF-C7GYU9-F1
#
_cell.length_a   1.000
_cell.length_b   1.000
_cell.length_c   1.000
_cell.angle_alpha   90.00
_cell.angle_beta   90.00
_cell.angle_gamma   90.00
#
_symmetry.space_group_name_H-M   'P 1'
#
loop_
_entity.id
_entity.type
_entity.pdbx_description
1 polymer ?
#
loop_
_entity_poly.entity_id
_entity_poly.type
_entity_poly.pdbx_seq_one_letter_code
_entity_poly.pdbx_strand_id
1 'polypeptide(L)'
;MLTPEYLDSAPSETLGVIDEFEKYVIAEVAKRLVLLGYDEHSETFRRKLKAEGDKLFKQALTQVGIVSNHSDVVLRKTFEEAINTNVRSENDRFKSWGMAAVGVTPKMVRIATEHYAFAKAEVRKYCARAVYSSSKLLIDVAGNIHRDVRTGKETYHKIIKRYIEKLSRRGLTVTHPASGRVDKLDVAVRRSVLTAINQASGRVNLEYCDEAGLDLVEVTSHIGARPTHAAWQGGVYSRSGSSVKYPDFETSTGYGTGAGLCGWNCRHNFYGYIEGMPRARSDDELASIDDGTLTWGADTFTPYEASQKQRELERGIRASKRELVGLESAGRSAPAAERHVYTKAYEAKAVKLARQRSELNSFCRATGRRIDRTRTSVIAHKDKHGRIYAFGRKEAGKARSVALKAYYKATYPEFQRYYKLCKPLCTEEEWALFNDHLLNGEHKGYFQSPNAFRLNEWLRRGLYDQLPPYDQKTVRALQSAIGRTALPKPYMLYRFDGVEALQSMLGMKVDELLTPGKATGRIVSTKQFLSTSMLKDINKFKDRPVLWRIRAPKGLKGLTNGYPDESEILLAVGQRFKILKIYKERGKIIVQAEALLKGG
;
A
#
# COMPACT_ATOMS: atom_id res chain seq x y z
N MET A 1 11.59 7.69 -29.07
CA MET A 1 12.20 7.66 -27.73
C MET A 1 11.51 6.81 -26.67
N LEU A 2 12.23 6.52 -25.58
CA LEU A 2 11.64 6.00 -24.34
C LEU A 2 10.71 7.02 -23.69
N THR A 3 9.50 6.59 -23.35
CA THR A 3 8.56 7.45 -22.64
C THR A 3 8.94 7.63 -21.18
N PRO A 4 8.61 8.76 -20.55
CA PRO A 4 8.81 8.95 -19.11
C PRO A 4 8.10 7.90 -18.24
N GLU A 5 7.00 7.33 -18.72
CA GLU A 5 6.27 6.22 -18.10
C GLU A 5 7.07 4.91 -18.17
N TYR A 6 7.69 4.63 -19.31
CA TYR A 6 8.61 3.49 -19.46
C TYR A 6 9.75 3.63 -18.45
N LEU A 7 10.42 4.79 -18.44
CA LEU A 7 11.52 5.06 -17.51
C LEU A 7 11.10 4.90 -16.04
N ASP A 8 9.93 5.38 -15.60
CA ASP A 8 9.50 5.16 -14.22
C ASP A 8 9.37 3.66 -13.88
N SER A 9 8.88 2.85 -14.83
CA SER A 9 8.64 1.41 -14.64
C SER A 9 9.86 0.51 -14.85
N ALA A 10 10.85 0.95 -15.63
CA ALA A 10 11.99 0.12 -16.03
C ALA A 10 12.78 -0.49 -14.86
N PRO A 11 13.03 0.22 -13.73
CA PRO A 11 13.73 -0.38 -12.58
C PRO A 11 12.86 -1.36 -11.76
N SER A 12 11.56 -1.45 -12.00
CA SER A 12 10.63 -2.04 -11.04
C SER A 12 10.79 -3.55 -10.88
N GLU A 13 11.21 -4.27 -11.92
CA GLU A 13 11.48 -5.71 -11.81
C GLU A 13 12.74 -5.97 -10.98
N THR A 14 13.85 -5.27 -11.26
CA THR A 14 15.08 -5.33 -10.44
C THR A 14 14.78 -5.00 -8.97
N LEU A 15 13.95 -3.99 -8.71
CA LEU A 15 13.55 -3.64 -7.34
C LEU A 15 12.76 -4.75 -6.64
N GLY A 16 11.93 -5.50 -7.36
CA GLY A 16 11.25 -6.65 -6.79
C GLY A 16 12.22 -7.73 -6.30
N VAL A 17 13.33 -7.96 -7.01
CA VAL A 17 14.40 -8.88 -6.59
C VAL A 17 15.08 -8.39 -5.30
N ILE A 18 15.40 -7.10 -5.24
CA ILE A 18 16.03 -6.47 -4.07
C ILE A 18 15.09 -6.48 -2.85
N ASP A 19 13.80 -6.23 -3.05
CA ASP A 19 12.78 -6.31 -2.00
C ASP A 19 12.70 -7.72 -1.38
N GLU A 20 12.88 -8.79 -2.18
CA GLU A 20 12.94 -10.17 -1.66
C GLU A 20 14.22 -10.45 -0.87
N PHE A 21 15.37 -9.94 -1.34
CA PHE A 21 16.62 -10.00 -0.58
C PHE A 21 16.48 -9.30 0.78
N GLU A 22 15.88 -8.12 0.80
CA GLU A 22 15.69 -7.35 2.02
C GLU A 22 14.81 -8.08 3.03
N LYS A 23 13.70 -8.67 2.56
CA LYS A 23 12.82 -9.50 3.40
C LYS A 23 13.55 -10.71 3.97
N TYR A 24 14.39 -11.36 3.16
CA TYR A 24 15.20 -12.50 3.62
C TYR A 24 16.13 -12.12 4.77
N VAL A 25 16.93 -11.05 4.61
CA VAL A 25 17.85 -10.60 5.66
C VAL A 25 17.08 -10.23 6.92
N ILE A 26 15.95 -9.53 6.80
CA ILE A 26 15.10 -9.19 7.97
C ILE A 26 14.55 -10.45 8.65
N ALA A 27 14.12 -11.45 7.89
CA ALA A 27 13.65 -12.73 8.43
C ALA A 27 14.76 -13.44 9.23
N GLU A 28 15.96 -13.48 8.66
CA GLU A 28 17.11 -14.17 9.24
C GLU A 28 17.68 -13.44 10.46
N VAL A 29 17.65 -12.10 10.48
CA VAL A 29 17.93 -11.29 11.68
C VAL A 29 16.88 -11.57 12.75
N ALA A 30 15.59 -11.49 12.42
CA ALA A 30 14.50 -11.70 13.37
C ALA A 30 14.54 -13.10 14.03
N LYS A 31 14.80 -14.14 13.24
CA LYS A 31 15.02 -15.51 13.72
C LYS A 31 16.17 -15.57 14.71
N ARG A 32 17.32 -14.99 14.38
CA ARG A 32 18.51 -15.02 15.24
C ARG A 32 18.32 -14.27 16.55
N LEU A 33 17.67 -13.10 16.52
CA LEU A 33 17.33 -12.37 17.74
C LEU A 33 16.54 -13.22 18.74
N VAL A 34 15.64 -14.06 18.24
CA VAL A 34 14.91 -15.03 19.08
C VAL A 34 15.82 -16.17 19.54
N LEU A 35 16.58 -16.79 18.63
CA LEU A 35 17.45 -17.93 18.95
C LEU A 35 18.61 -17.58 19.90
N LEU A 36 19.05 -16.33 19.90
CA LEU A 36 20.10 -15.85 20.79
C LEU A 36 19.71 -16.04 22.26
N GLY A 37 18.42 -15.86 22.59
CA GLY A 37 17.97 -15.83 23.98
C GLY A 37 18.55 -14.65 24.75
N TYR A 38 18.17 -14.52 26.02
CA TYR A 38 18.76 -13.55 26.93
C TYR A 38 19.71 -14.25 27.89
N ASP A 39 20.91 -13.70 28.03
CA ASP A 39 21.88 -14.07 29.06
C ASP A 39 22.57 -12.77 29.51
N GLU A 40 22.45 -12.46 30.79
CA GLU A 40 22.73 -11.14 31.37
C GLU A 40 24.23 -10.82 31.39
N HIS A 41 25.11 -11.83 31.44
CA HIS A 41 26.52 -11.62 31.75
C HIS A 41 27.53 -12.59 31.12
N SER A 42 27.16 -13.42 30.14
CA SER A 42 28.09 -14.45 29.68
C SER A 42 28.93 -14.06 28.45
N GLU A 43 30.20 -14.44 28.51
CA GLU A 43 31.07 -14.61 27.35
C GLU A 43 30.43 -15.53 26.28
N THR A 44 29.58 -16.46 26.71
CA THR A 44 28.87 -17.39 25.82
C THR A 44 27.84 -16.65 24.95
N PHE A 45 27.15 -15.62 25.45
CA PHE A 45 26.27 -14.77 24.64
C PHE A 45 27.04 -14.06 23.53
N ARG A 46 28.18 -13.44 23.86
CA ARG A 46 29.03 -12.74 22.88
C ARG A 46 29.55 -13.70 21.80
N ARG A 47 29.98 -14.90 22.19
CA ARG A 47 30.39 -15.97 21.27
C ARG A 47 29.24 -16.42 20.37
N LYS A 48 28.05 -16.63 20.94
CA LYS A 48 26.85 -17.01 20.19
C LYS A 48 26.41 -15.92 19.22
N LEU A 49 26.43 -14.65 19.63
CA LEU A 49 26.13 -13.50 18.78
C LEU A 49 27.10 -13.40 17.61
N LYS A 50 28.40 -13.57 17.86
CA LYS A 50 29.41 -13.61 16.80
C LYS A 50 29.16 -14.78 15.83
N ALA A 51 28.97 -15.99 16.34
CA ALA A 51 28.71 -17.17 15.52
C ALA A 51 27.42 -17.03 14.68
N GLU A 52 26.34 -16.50 15.25
CA GLU A 52 25.11 -16.22 14.50
C GLU A 52 25.27 -15.08 13.50
N GLY A 53 26.11 -14.08 13.81
CA GLY A 53 26.53 -13.03 12.88
C GLY A 53 27.31 -13.57 11.68
N ASP A 54 28.24 -14.50 11.90
CA ASP A 54 29.02 -15.15 10.84
C ASP A 54 28.13 -16.05 9.96
N LYS A 55 27.19 -16.79 10.57
CA LYS A 55 26.18 -17.56 9.83
C LYS A 55 25.29 -16.66 8.99
N LEU A 56 24.83 -15.53 9.55
CA LEU A 56 24.01 -14.55 8.82
C LEU A 56 24.78 -14.00 7.61
N PHE A 57 26.06 -13.64 7.79
CA PHE A 57 26.91 -13.16 6.70
C PHE A 57 26.98 -14.18 5.56
N LYS A 58 27.34 -15.43 5.88
CA LYS A 58 27.46 -16.51 4.88
C LYS A 58 26.16 -16.73 4.11
N GLN A 59 25.03 -16.75 4.82
CA GLN A 59 23.71 -16.91 4.22
C GLN A 59 23.29 -15.72 3.35
N ALA A 60 23.50 -14.49 3.85
CA ALA A 60 23.21 -13.28 3.09
C ALA A 60 24.08 -13.18 1.84
N LEU A 61 25.35 -13.60 1.91
CA LEU A 61 26.27 -13.67 0.78
C LEU A 61 25.78 -14.64 -0.30
N THR A 62 25.38 -15.87 0.09
CA THR A 62 24.77 -16.84 -0.84
C THR A 62 23.52 -16.25 -1.50
N GLN A 63 22.65 -15.60 -0.71
CA GLN A 63 21.41 -15.04 -1.22
C GLN A 63 21.65 -13.87 -2.19
N VAL A 64 22.65 -13.02 -1.92
CA VAL A 64 23.05 -11.96 -2.86
C VAL A 64 23.58 -12.51 -4.16
N GLY A 65 24.29 -13.65 -4.16
CA GLY A 65 24.72 -14.31 -5.39
C GLY A 65 23.53 -14.66 -6.30
N ILE A 66 22.47 -15.22 -5.72
CA ILE A 66 21.23 -15.57 -6.44
C ILE A 66 20.53 -14.31 -6.97
N VAL A 67 20.36 -13.32 -6.11
CA VAL A 67 19.67 -12.05 -6.42
C VAL A 67 20.43 -11.25 -7.48
N SER A 68 21.76 -11.23 -7.42
CA SER A 68 22.60 -10.52 -8.39
C SER A 68 22.53 -11.18 -9.77
N ASN A 69 22.62 -12.51 -9.85
CA ASN A 69 22.50 -13.20 -11.14
C ASN A 69 21.13 -12.97 -11.79
N HIS A 70 20.06 -12.97 -10.99
CA HIS A 70 18.73 -12.68 -11.53
C HIS A 70 18.58 -11.21 -11.95
N SER A 71 19.11 -10.29 -11.14
CA SER A 71 19.14 -8.86 -11.47
C SER A 71 19.89 -8.60 -12.76
N ASP A 72 21.00 -9.30 -13.03
CA ASP A 72 21.76 -9.19 -14.26
C ASP A 72 20.92 -9.56 -15.50
N VAL A 73 20.16 -10.65 -15.44
CA VAL A 73 19.28 -11.10 -16.54
C VAL A 73 18.19 -10.07 -16.82
N VAL A 74 17.51 -9.62 -15.76
CA VAL A 74 16.45 -8.60 -15.85
C VAL A 74 16.99 -7.29 -16.40
N LEU A 75 18.13 -6.82 -15.88
CA LEU A 75 18.78 -5.59 -16.33
C LEU A 75 19.16 -5.68 -17.79
N ARG A 76 19.83 -6.75 -18.21
CA ARG A 76 20.25 -6.94 -19.61
C ARG A 76 19.04 -6.83 -20.55
N LYS A 77 17.97 -7.57 -20.25
CA LYS A 77 16.72 -7.51 -21.04
C LYS A 77 16.14 -6.10 -21.07
N THR A 78 16.11 -5.41 -19.93
CA THR A 78 15.60 -4.04 -19.83
C THR A 78 16.40 -3.05 -20.69
N PHE A 79 17.73 -3.19 -20.74
CA PHE A 79 18.59 -2.38 -21.60
C PHE A 79 18.39 -2.71 -23.09
N GLU A 80 18.32 -3.99 -23.45
CA GLU A 80 18.05 -4.42 -24.83
C GLU A 80 16.69 -3.90 -25.32
N GLU A 81 15.62 -4.05 -24.53
CA GLU A 81 14.30 -3.50 -24.83
C GLU A 81 14.31 -1.98 -24.92
N ALA A 82 15.07 -1.31 -24.05
CA ALA A 82 15.18 0.13 -24.03
C ALA A 82 15.80 0.67 -25.33
N ILE A 83 16.94 0.13 -25.78
CA ILE A 83 17.62 0.56 -27.01
C ILE A 83 16.72 0.35 -28.22
N ASN A 84 16.16 -0.86 -28.35
CA ASN A 84 15.32 -1.23 -29.49
C ASN A 84 14.09 -0.34 -29.58
N THR A 85 13.43 -0.07 -28.44
CA THR A 85 12.30 0.85 -28.38
C THR A 85 12.71 2.27 -28.76
N ASN A 86 13.89 2.71 -28.32
CA ASN A 86 14.40 4.04 -28.59
C ASN A 86 14.61 4.26 -30.09
N VAL A 87 15.46 3.43 -30.73
CA VAL A 87 15.79 3.51 -32.16
C VAL A 87 14.55 3.31 -33.04
N ARG A 88 13.70 2.33 -32.72
CA ARG A 88 12.45 2.11 -33.46
C ARG A 88 11.56 3.34 -33.44
N SER A 89 11.39 3.96 -32.28
CA SER A 89 10.52 5.12 -32.16
C SER A 89 11.08 6.38 -32.84
N GLU A 90 12.40 6.53 -32.94
CA GLU A 90 13.00 7.59 -33.78
C GLU A 90 12.73 7.33 -35.27
N ASN A 91 12.99 6.11 -35.73
CA ASN A 91 12.71 5.71 -37.13
C ASN A 91 11.24 5.93 -37.50
N ASP A 92 10.31 5.51 -36.63
CA ASP A 92 8.87 5.67 -36.86
C ASP A 92 8.49 7.16 -36.97
N ARG A 93 9.13 8.05 -36.20
CA ARG A 93 8.89 9.50 -36.25
C ARG A 93 9.40 10.11 -37.55
N PHE A 94 10.65 9.81 -37.92
CA PHE A 94 11.30 10.43 -39.08
C PHE A 94 10.91 9.82 -40.42
N LYS A 95 10.26 8.65 -40.43
CA LYS A 95 9.71 8.04 -41.65
C LYS A 95 8.75 8.97 -42.39
N SER A 96 7.91 9.71 -41.66
CA SER A 96 6.97 10.68 -42.25
C SER A 96 7.66 11.92 -42.84
N TRP A 97 8.94 12.14 -42.51
CA TRP A 97 9.78 13.24 -42.98
C TRP A 97 10.76 12.80 -44.06
N GLY A 98 10.57 11.61 -44.64
CA GLY A 98 11.40 11.11 -45.74
C GLY A 98 12.82 10.70 -45.34
N MET A 99 13.13 10.61 -44.04
CA MET A 99 14.45 10.14 -43.60
C MET A 99 14.58 8.62 -43.76
N ALA A 100 15.78 8.19 -44.13
CA ALA A 100 16.15 6.78 -44.11
C ALA A 100 16.16 6.25 -42.66
N ALA A 101 15.75 5.00 -42.48
CA ALA A 101 15.79 4.37 -41.18
C ALA A 101 17.25 4.11 -40.75
N VAL A 102 17.61 4.55 -39.55
CA VAL A 102 18.89 4.24 -38.92
C VAL A 102 18.76 2.90 -38.19
N GLY A 103 19.63 1.95 -38.55
CA GLY A 103 19.72 0.67 -37.84
C GLY A 103 20.35 0.83 -36.46
N VAL A 104 20.20 -0.18 -35.60
CA VAL A 104 20.96 -0.22 -34.33
C VAL A 104 22.45 -0.40 -34.65
N THR A 105 23.26 0.65 -34.47
CA THR A 105 24.69 0.62 -34.84
C THR A 105 25.55 -0.10 -33.79
N PRO A 106 26.75 -0.60 -34.15
CA PRO A 106 27.68 -1.17 -33.18
C PRO A 106 28.04 -0.20 -32.03
N LYS A 107 28.08 1.11 -32.30
CA LYS A 107 28.35 2.15 -31.29
C LYS A 107 27.17 2.27 -30.31
N MET A 108 25.92 2.22 -30.79
CA MET A 108 24.73 2.19 -29.92
C MET A 108 24.72 0.94 -29.00
N VAL A 109 25.06 -0.23 -29.54
CA VAL A 109 25.16 -1.47 -28.75
C VAL A 109 26.25 -1.35 -27.68
N ARG A 110 27.41 -0.77 -28.03
CA ARG A 110 28.51 -0.55 -27.09
C ARG A 110 28.09 0.38 -25.95
N ILE A 111 27.47 1.54 -26.25
CA ILE A 111 26.95 2.49 -25.25
C ILE A 111 26.06 1.77 -24.24
N ALA A 112 25.09 1.00 -24.73
CA ALA A 112 24.16 0.33 -23.82
C ALA A 112 24.82 -0.80 -23.02
N THR A 113 25.79 -1.50 -23.61
CA THR A 113 26.57 -2.53 -22.91
C THR A 113 27.39 -1.92 -21.76
N GLU A 114 28.01 -0.76 -21.98
CA GLU A 114 28.76 -0.03 -20.95
C GLU A 114 27.86 0.44 -19.81
N HIS A 115 26.71 1.05 -20.12
CA HIS A 115 25.75 1.50 -19.11
C HIS A 115 25.07 0.32 -18.38
N TYR A 116 24.82 -0.80 -19.06
CA TYR A 116 24.41 -2.04 -18.42
C TYR A 116 25.47 -2.53 -17.44
N ALA A 117 26.74 -2.57 -17.84
CA ALA A 117 27.85 -2.97 -16.98
C ALA A 117 27.97 -2.07 -15.74
N PHE A 118 27.79 -0.76 -15.90
CA PHE A 118 27.71 0.20 -14.80
C PHE A 118 26.53 -0.08 -13.85
N ALA A 119 25.31 -0.22 -14.38
CA ALA A 119 24.13 -0.51 -13.58
C ALA A 119 24.28 -1.82 -12.78
N LYS A 120 24.79 -2.85 -13.45
CA LYS A 120 25.12 -4.15 -12.86
C LYS A 120 26.14 -4.02 -11.73
N ALA A 121 27.23 -3.28 -11.95
CA ALA A 121 28.24 -3.04 -10.92
C ALA A 121 27.65 -2.29 -9.71
N GLU A 122 26.82 -1.26 -9.93
CA GLU A 122 26.14 -0.52 -8.87
C GLU A 122 25.21 -1.42 -8.03
N VAL A 123 24.36 -2.21 -8.67
CA VAL A 123 23.45 -3.13 -7.97
C VAL A 123 24.23 -4.12 -7.12
N ARG A 124 25.25 -4.77 -7.70
CA ARG A 124 26.13 -5.70 -6.97
C ARG A 124 26.84 -5.04 -5.80
N LYS A 125 27.35 -3.82 -5.99
CA LYS A 125 28.00 -3.03 -4.94
C LYS A 125 27.05 -2.75 -3.78
N TYR A 126 25.82 -2.30 -4.05
CA TYR A 126 24.85 -2.02 -2.98
C TYR A 126 24.41 -3.30 -2.25
N CYS A 127 24.17 -4.39 -2.98
CA CYS A 127 23.87 -5.68 -2.38
C CYS A 127 25.01 -6.19 -1.49
N ALA A 128 26.26 -6.14 -1.97
CA ALA A 128 27.44 -6.54 -1.21
C ALA A 128 27.61 -5.70 0.07
N ARG A 129 27.41 -4.38 -0.01
CA ARG A 129 27.42 -3.50 1.18
C ARG A 129 26.32 -3.86 2.18
N ALA A 130 25.14 -4.20 1.70
CA ALA A 130 24.04 -4.64 2.54
C ALA A 130 24.34 -5.97 3.25
N VAL A 131 25.00 -6.92 2.57
CA VAL A 131 25.50 -8.18 3.17
C VAL A 131 26.55 -7.90 4.24
N TYR A 132 27.55 -7.08 3.93
CA TYR A 132 28.59 -6.74 4.90
C TYR A 132 28.00 -6.07 6.15
N SER A 133 26.96 -5.25 5.96
CA SER A 133 26.27 -4.57 7.03
C SER A 133 25.28 -5.46 7.81
N SER A 134 24.91 -6.65 7.30
CA SER A 134 23.86 -7.46 7.94
C SER A 134 24.29 -8.06 9.28
N SER A 135 25.57 -8.46 9.41
CA SER A 135 26.08 -9.00 10.67
C SER A 135 26.25 -7.91 11.71
N LYS A 136 26.77 -6.74 11.30
CA LYS A 136 26.82 -5.56 12.16
C LYS A 136 25.43 -5.15 12.63
N LEU A 137 24.45 -5.17 11.73
CA LEU A 137 23.05 -4.91 12.06
C LEU A 137 22.51 -5.86 13.13
N LEU A 138 22.78 -7.17 13.03
CA LEU A 138 22.38 -8.13 14.06
C LEU A 138 23.04 -7.81 15.40
N ILE A 139 24.35 -7.54 15.41
CA ILE A 139 25.11 -7.20 16.61
C ILE A 139 24.56 -5.93 17.28
N ASP A 140 24.36 -4.87 16.51
CA ASP A 140 23.86 -3.59 17.01
C ASP A 140 22.44 -3.75 17.59
N VAL A 141 21.55 -4.47 16.89
CA VAL A 141 20.18 -4.68 17.35
C VAL A 141 20.14 -5.58 18.58
N ALA A 142 20.93 -6.65 18.62
CA ALA A 142 21.04 -7.52 19.78
C ALA A 142 21.57 -6.75 20.99
N GLY A 143 22.62 -5.94 20.82
CA GLY A 143 23.15 -5.09 21.89
C GLY A 143 22.11 -4.09 22.43
N ASN A 144 21.32 -3.47 21.54
CA ASN A 144 20.24 -2.57 21.95
C ASN A 144 19.12 -3.31 22.71
N ILE A 145 18.75 -4.52 22.27
CA ILE A 145 17.79 -5.37 22.98
C ILE A 145 18.30 -5.70 24.38
N HIS A 146 19.57 -6.09 24.53
CA HIS A 146 20.16 -6.38 25.84
C HIS A 146 20.06 -5.20 26.80
N ARG A 147 20.35 -3.97 26.32
CA ARG A 147 20.21 -2.77 27.15
C ARG A 147 18.76 -2.54 27.58
N ASP A 148 17.80 -2.74 26.68
CA ASP A 148 16.38 -2.52 26.99
C ASP A 148 15.83 -3.58 27.96
N VAL A 149 16.30 -4.82 27.89
CA VAL A 149 15.89 -5.90 28.81
C VAL A 149 16.30 -5.58 30.23
N ARG A 150 17.52 -5.04 30.41
CA ARG A 150 18.04 -4.63 31.72
C ARG A 150 17.19 -3.55 32.41
N THR A 151 16.36 -2.82 31.66
CA THR A 151 15.43 -1.85 32.27
C THR A 151 14.28 -2.50 33.02
N GLY A 152 14.00 -3.79 32.80
CA GLY A 152 12.91 -4.55 33.43
C GLY A 152 11.49 -4.13 33.03
N LYS A 153 11.34 -3.11 32.18
CA LYS A 153 10.03 -2.51 31.82
C LYS A 153 9.17 -3.39 30.90
N GLU A 154 9.79 -4.26 30.11
CA GLU A 154 9.13 -5.12 29.12
C GLU A 154 9.79 -6.51 29.07
N THR A 155 9.04 -7.53 28.64
CA THR A 155 9.58 -8.88 28.47
C THR A 155 10.50 -8.98 27.24
N TYR A 156 11.45 -9.92 27.26
CA TYR A 156 12.43 -10.14 26.18
C TYR A 156 11.77 -10.23 24.78
N HIS A 157 10.70 -11.02 24.65
CA HIS A 157 9.99 -11.19 23.38
C HIS A 157 9.21 -9.95 22.93
N LYS A 158 8.69 -9.13 23.87
CA LYS A 158 8.05 -7.84 23.53
C LYS A 158 9.08 -6.85 22.99
N ILE A 159 10.28 -6.82 23.59
CA ILE A 159 11.41 -5.99 23.14
C ILE A 159 11.87 -6.44 21.75
N ILE A 160 12.12 -7.73 21.52
CA ILE A 160 12.47 -8.26 20.19
C ILE A 160 11.42 -7.85 19.15
N LYS A 161 10.13 -8.07 19.45
CA LYS A 161 9.03 -7.70 18.56
C LYS A 161 9.07 -6.20 18.20
N ARG A 162 9.33 -5.31 19.16
CA ARG A 162 9.50 -3.87 18.92
C ARG A 162 10.69 -3.57 17.99
N TYR A 163 11.84 -4.20 18.21
CA TYR A 163 13.02 -4.01 17.35
C TYR A 163 12.83 -4.56 15.94
N ILE A 164 12.15 -5.70 15.78
CA ILE A 164 11.78 -6.24 14.46
C ILE A 164 10.91 -5.24 13.72
N GLU A 165 9.90 -4.64 14.38
CA GLU A 165 9.06 -3.62 13.74
C GLU A 165 9.85 -2.36 13.36
N LYS A 166 10.75 -1.89 14.23
CA LYS A 166 11.63 -0.73 13.96
C LYS A 166 12.56 -1.00 12.78
N LEU A 167 13.22 -2.16 12.78
CA LEU A 167 14.11 -2.59 11.71
C LEU A 167 13.36 -2.72 10.39
N SER A 168 12.20 -3.38 10.39
CA SER A 168 11.39 -3.61 9.19
C SER A 168 10.84 -2.32 8.59
N ARG A 169 10.59 -1.29 9.40
CA ARG A 169 10.16 0.04 8.92
C ARG A 169 11.31 0.81 8.29
N ARG A 170 12.50 0.75 8.91
CA ARG A 170 13.72 1.38 8.39
C ARG A 170 14.13 0.73 7.07
N GLY A 171 14.17 -0.60 7.04
CA GLY A 171 14.78 -1.37 5.97
C GLY A 171 16.30 -1.47 6.10
N LEU A 172 16.92 -2.20 5.19
CA LEU A 172 18.35 -2.17 4.95
C LEU A 172 18.75 -0.83 4.32
N THR A 173 19.89 -0.34 4.74
CA THR A 173 20.41 0.97 4.34
C THR A 173 21.81 0.81 3.77
N VAL A 174 22.17 1.71 2.86
CA VAL A 174 23.51 1.85 2.32
C VAL A 174 24.03 3.25 2.61
N THR A 175 25.25 3.32 3.12
CA THR A 175 25.94 4.60 3.32
C THR A 175 26.82 4.89 2.11
N HIS A 176 26.73 6.11 1.59
CA HIS A 176 27.54 6.60 0.48
C HIS A 176 28.86 7.15 1.04
N PRO A 177 30.02 6.50 0.79
CA PRO A 177 31.28 6.87 1.45
C PRO A 177 31.69 8.32 1.23
N ALA A 178 31.54 8.83 -0.01
CA ALA A 178 31.98 10.17 -0.38
C ALA A 178 31.15 11.31 0.25
N SER A 179 29.89 11.06 0.60
CA SER A 179 28.97 12.10 1.11
C SER A 179 28.47 11.84 2.53
N GLY A 180 28.75 10.67 3.10
CA GLY A 180 28.14 10.20 4.36
C GLY A 180 26.63 9.94 4.30
N ARG A 181 25.97 10.27 3.17
CA ARG A 181 24.52 10.16 3.00
C ARG A 181 24.07 8.72 3.14
N VAL A 182 22.98 8.50 3.87
CA VAL A 182 22.38 7.17 4.07
C VAL A 182 21.11 7.06 3.26
N ASP A 183 21.07 6.10 2.34
CA ASP A 183 19.86 5.74 1.59
C ASP A 183 19.32 4.40 2.05
N LYS A 184 18.02 4.18 1.82
CA LYS A 184 17.48 2.81 1.81
C LYS A 184 18.01 2.06 0.60
N LEU A 185 18.26 0.76 0.74
CA LEU A 185 18.82 -0.09 -0.31
C LEU A 185 18.00 -0.01 -1.62
N ASP A 186 16.68 -0.09 -1.50
CA ASP A 186 15.76 -0.02 -2.64
C ASP A 186 15.82 1.34 -3.37
N VAL A 187 15.97 2.43 -2.62
CA VAL A 187 16.08 3.79 -3.17
C VAL A 187 17.39 3.96 -3.94
N ALA A 188 18.50 3.48 -3.36
CA ALA A 188 19.81 3.56 -4.01
C ALA A 188 19.84 2.74 -5.32
N VAL A 189 19.34 1.50 -5.28
CA VAL A 189 19.26 0.64 -6.47
C VAL A 189 18.36 1.25 -7.54
N ARG A 190 17.14 1.70 -7.16
CA ARG A 190 16.19 2.32 -8.11
C ARG A 190 16.84 3.45 -8.88
N ARG A 191 17.48 4.37 -8.13
CA ARG A 191 18.08 5.56 -8.71
C ARG A 191 19.21 5.18 -9.68
N SER A 192 20.11 4.27 -9.29
CA SER A 192 21.23 3.87 -10.16
C SER A 192 20.75 3.19 -11.43
N VAL A 193 19.78 2.27 -11.33
CA VAL A 193 19.23 1.58 -12.51
C VAL A 193 18.49 2.55 -13.43
N LEU A 194 17.61 3.39 -12.90
CA LEU A 194 16.89 4.41 -13.68
C LEU A 194 17.86 5.35 -14.40
N THR A 195 18.84 5.88 -13.66
CA THR A 195 19.81 6.85 -14.20
C THR A 195 20.64 6.19 -15.29
N ALA A 196 21.10 4.95 -15.09
CA ALA A 196 21.89 4.25 -16.11
C ALA A 196 21.10 3.97 -17.40
N ILE A 197 19.84 3.53 -17.29
CA ILE A 197 18.97 3.31 -18.46
C ILE A 197 18.71 4.64 -19.20
N ASN A 198 18.41 5.71 -18.46
CA ASN A 198 18.12 7.00 -19.06
C ASN A 198 19.36 7.61 -19.75
N GLN A 199 20.53 7.52 -19.10
CA GLN A 199 21.79 7.96 -19.70
C GLN A 199 22.17 7.15 -20.95
N ALA A 200 21.98 5.82 -20.91
CA ALA A 200 22.20 4.98 -22.09
C ALA A 200 21.30 5.41 -23.26
N SER A 201 20.01 5.62 -22.98
CA SER A 201 19.05 6.06 -23.99
C SER A 201 19.38 7.45 -24.54
N GLY A 202 19.76 8.41 -23.69
CA GLY A 202 20.20 9.73 -24.14
C GLY A 202 21.46 9.67 -25.01
N ARG A 203 22.45 8.87 -24.63
CA ARG A 203 23.67 8.65 -25.45
C ARG A 203 23.37 7.96 -26.77
N VAL A 204 22.47 6.97 -26.80
CA VAL A 204 21.98 6.34 -28.03
C VAL A 204 21.24 7.34 -28.91
N ASN A 205 20.48 8.28 -28.34
CA ASN A 205 19.81 9.32 -29.13
C ASN A 205 20.78 10.33 -29.72
N LEU A 206 21.85 10.69 -29.01
CA LEU A 206 22.93 11.50 -29.61
C LEU A 206 23.58 10.77 -30.78
N GLU A 207 23.88 9.48 -30.63
CA GLU A 207 24.42 8.65 -31.71
C GLU A 207 23.47 8.56 -32.89
N TYR A 208 22.17 8.39 -32.64
CA TYR A 208 21.16 8.38 -33.69
C TYR A 208 21.15 9.70 -34.45
N CYS A 209 21.22 10.81 -33.72
CA CYS A 209 21.25 12.14 -34.34
C CYS A 209 22.53 12.35 -35.15
N ASP A 210 23.68 11.78 -34.75
CA ASP A 210 24.92 11.81 -35.54
C ASP A 210 24.76 11.06 -36.87
N GLU A 211 24.25 9.81 -36.82
CA GLU A 211 24.00 8.98 -38.00
C GLU A 211 22.95 9.61 -38.95
N ALA A 212 21.97 10.32 -38.38
CA ALA A 212 20.92 11.00 -39.11
C ALA A 212 21.27 12.44 -39.53
N GLY A 213 22.43 12.97 -39.13
CA GLY A 213 22.84 14.35 -39.44
C GLY A 213 21.99 15.44 -38.79
N LEU A 214 21.42 15.18 -37.61
CA LEU A 214 20.51 16.09 -36.90
C LEU A 214 21.24 16.88 -35.81
N ASP A 215 21.25 18.22 -35.90
CA ASP A 215 21.82 19.08 -34.85
C ASP A 215 20.82 19.41 -33.73
N LEU A 216 19.52 19.38 -34.00
CA LEU A 216 18.51 19.79 -33.02
C LEU A 216 17.98 18.59 -32.24
N VAL A 217 17.63 18.82 -30.98
CA VAL A 217 16.92 17.85 -30.14
C VAL A 217 15.75 18.49 -29.43
N GLU A 218 14.67 17.75 -29.26
CA GLU A 218 13.51 18.16 -28.45
C GLU A 218 13.47 17.31 -27.17
N VAL A 219 13.27 17.98 -26.03
CA VAL A 219 13.19 17.34 -24.71
C VAL A 219 11.79 16.81 -24.45
N THR A 220 11.69 15.58 -23.94
CA THR A 220 10.41 14.95 -23.61
C THR A 220 9.70 15.71 -22.49
N SER A 221 8.36 15.67 -22.53
CA SER A 221 7.50 16.25 -21.51
C SER A 221 6.59 15.19 -20.88
N HIS A 222 6.33 15.31 -19.58
CA HIS A 222 5.39 14.50 -18.83
C HIS A 222 4.78 15.25 -17.65
N ILE A 223 3.57 14.84 -17.30
CA ILE A 223 2.86 15.28 -16.11
C ILE A 223 3.68 15.00 -14.83
N GLY A 224 3.68 15.94 -13.89
CA GLY A 224 4.34 15.84 -12.59
C GLY A 224 5.87 15.86 -12.70
N ALA A 225 6.40 16.68 -13.62
CA ALA A 225 7.82 17.03 -13.61
C ALA A 225 8.20 17.68 -12.28
N ARG A 226 9.44 17.47 -11.83
CA ARG A 226 9.93 18.25 -10.68
C ARG A 226 10.08 19.71 -11.11
N PRO A 227 9.80 20.71 -10.27
CA PRO A 227 9.77 22.12 -10.70
C PRO A 227 11.02 22.57 -11.46
N THR A 228 12.21 22.17 -11.00
CA THR A 228 13.49 22.52 -11.65
C THR A 228 13.70 21.90 -13.02
N HIS A 229 12.93 20.87 -13.39
CA HIS A 229 13.00 20.22 -14.70
C HIS A 229 11.85 20.61 -15.62
N ALA A 230 10.81 21.26 -15.10
CA ALA A 230 9.67 21.68 -15.90
C ALA A 230 10.09 22.67 -16.99
N ALA A 231 11.12 23.49 -16.71
CA ALA A 231 11.66 24.49 -17.63
C ALA A 231 12.27 23.90 -18.93
N TRP A 232 12.58 22.60 -18.98
CA TRP A 232 13.14 21.97 -20.18
C TRP A 232 12.08 21.31 -21.06
N GLN A 233 10.87 21.10 -20.54
CA GLN A 233 9.86 20.28 -21.20
C GLN A 233 9.45 20.85 -22.56
N GLY A 234 9.58 20.05 -23.62
CA GLY A 234 9.21 20.46 -24.98
C GLY A 234 10.12 21.53 -25.60
N GLY A 235 11.22 21.87 -24.93
CA GLY A 235 12.24 22.78 -25.47
C GLY A 235 13.02 22.10 -26.60
N VAL A 236 13.34 22.88 -27.64
CA VAL A 236 14.22 22.47 -28.73
C VAL A 236 15.58 23.15 -28.54
N TYR A 237 16.64 22.37 -28.62
CA TYR A 237 18.01 22.81 -28.33
C TYR A 237 18.97 22.39 -29.44
N SER A 238 20.02 23.19 -29.66
CA SER A 238 21.12 22.87 -30.58
C SER A 238 22.18 22.06 -29.85
N ARG A 239 22.57 20.92 -30.43
CA ARG A 239 23.61 20.03 -29.90
C ARG A 239 25.01 20.60 -30.09
N SER A 240 25.25 21.29 -31.21
CA SER A 240 26.53 21.96 -31.51
C SER A 240 26.70 23.31 -30.81
N GLY A 241 25.61 23.90 -30.31
CA GLY A 241 25.59 25.25 -29.74
C GLY A 241 25.77 26.36 -30.80
N SER A 242 25.78 26.00 -32.09
CA SER A 242 26.03 26.95 -33.19
C SER A 242 24.76 27.62 -33.73
N SER A 243 23.58 27.17 -33.31
CA SER A 243 22.31 27.76 -33.75
C SER A 243 22.10 29.15 -33.16
N VAL A 244 21.73 30.11 -34.01
CA VAL A 244 21.28 31.44 -33.58
C VAL A 244 19.85 31.40 -33.00
N LYS A 245 19.04 30.41 -33.43
CA LYS A 245 17.62 30.32 -33.08
C LYS A 245 17.35 29.45 -31.86
N TYR A 246 18.09 28.35 -31.70
CA TYR A 246 17.88 27.40 -30.61
C TYR A 246 19.02 27.47 -29.59
N PRO A 247 18.72 27.53 -28.29
CA PRO A 247 19.75 27.60 -27.26
C PRO A 247 20.60 26.33 -27.22
N ASP A 248 21.81 26.46 -26.68
CA ASP A 248 22.74 25.35 -26.50
C ASP A 248 22.18 24.27 -25.56
N PHE A 249 22.29 23.01 -25.98
CA PHE A 249 21.68 21.87 -25.29
C PHE A 249 22.31 21.59 -23.91
N GLU A 250 23.63 21.61 -23.79
CA GLU A 250 24.31 21.22 -22.56
C GLU A 250 24.17 22.29 -21.48
N THR A 251 24.44 23.55 -21.81
CA THR A 251 24.38 24.67 -20.86
C THR A 251 22.95 24.97 -20.40
N SER A 252 21.95 24.85 -21.28
CA SER A 252 20.55 25.14 -20.93
C SER A 252 19.91 24.06 -20.06
N THR A 253 20.32 22.80 -20.23
CA THR A 253 19.69 21.65 -19.55
C THR A 253 20.56 21.03 -18.46
N GLY A 254 21.82 21.45 -18.38
CA GLY A 254 22.83 20.85 -17.51
C GLY A 254 23.14 19.39 -17.87
N TYR A 255 22.88 18.97 -19.12
CA TYR A 255 23.16 17.62 -19.58
C TYR A 255 24.62 17.24 -19.28
N GLY A 256 24.86 15.98 -18.89
CA GLY A 256 26.18 15.52 -18.42
C GLY A 256 26.45 15.75 -16.92
N THR A 257 25.66 16.59 -16.24
CA THR A 257 25.76 16.77 -14.79
C THR A 257 24.82 15.83 -14.01
N GLY A 258 25.07 15.66 -12.71
CA GLY A 258 24.19 14.86 -11.84
C GLY A 258 22.78 15.44 -11.67
N ALA A 259 22.65 16.77 -11.64
CA ALA A 259 21.37 17.44 -11.44
C ALA A 259 20.60 17.69 -12.74
N GLY A 260 21.28 17.74 -13.89
CA GLY A 260 20.71 18.10 -15.19
C GLY A 260 19.89 17.02 -15.87
N LEU A 261 19.59 17.26 -17.15
CA LEU A 261 18.83 16.36 -18.02
C LEU A 261 19.48 14.96 -18.09
N CYS A 262 18.65 13.91 -18.08
CA CYS A 262 19.06 12.50 -17.92
C CYS A 262 19.87 12.18 -16.64
N GLY A 263 20.00 13.13 -15.70
CA GLY A 263 20.70 12.97 -14.44
C GLY A 263 19.92 12.19 -13.37
N TRP A 264 20.28 12.39 -12.11
CA TRP A 264 19.81 11.59 -10.98
C TRP A 264 18.28 11.53 -10.89
N ASN A 265 17.75 10.31 -11.05
CA ASN A 265 16.31 10.01 -10.92
C ASN A 265 15.42 10.82 -11.89
N CYS A 266 15.99 11.37 -12.97
CA CYS A 266 15.26 12.09 -14.01
C CYS A 266 14.49 11.09 -14.90
N ARG A 267 13.29 11.48 -15.32
CA ARG A 267 12.46 10.74 -16.28
C ARG A 267 12.34 11.47 -17.63
N HIS A 268 12.94 12.64 -17.76
CA HIS A 268 13.08 13.31 -19.04
C HIS A 268 14.25 12.71 -19.80
N ASN A 269 14.08 12.70 -21.11
CA ASN A 269 15.06 12.35 -22.12
C ASN A 269 14.85 13.32 -23.29
N PHE A 270 15.51 13.10 -24.40
CA PHE A 270 15.41 13.94 -25.60
C PHE A 270 15.57 13.05 -26.83
N TYR A 271 15.29 13.62 -27.99
CA TYR A 271 15.29 12.92 -29.27
C TYR A 271 15.53 13.91 -30.40
N GLY A 272 15.86 13.40 -31.59
CA GLY A 272 16.23 14.26 -32.72
C GLY A 272 15.08 15.19 -33.12
N TYR A 273 15.42 16.37 -33.61
CA TYR A 273 14.46 17.33 -34.11
C TYR A 273 14.86 17.85 -35.49
N ILE A 274 13.90 17.87 -36.42
CA ILE A 274 14.07 18.50 -37.74
C ILE A 274 13.42 19.88 -37.67
N GLU A 275 14.14 20.91 -38.06
CA GLU A 275 13.58 22.26 -38.08
C GLU A 275 12.30 22.32 -38.94
N GLY A 276 11.24 22.89 -38.37
CA GLY A 276 9.93 23.00 -39.01
C GLY A 276 8.99 21.82 -38.75
N MET A 277 9.46 20.72 -38.14
CA MET A 277 8.56 19.64 -37.75
C MET A 277 7.69 20.05 -36.55
N PRO A 278 6.45 19.53 -36.43
CA PRO A 278 5.65 19.73 -35.23
C PRO A 278 6.39 19.20 -33.99
N ARG A 279 6.41 20.02 -32.94
CA ARG A 279 6.78 19.57 -31.60
C ARG A 279 5.82 18.51 -31.10
N ALA A 280 6.27 17.67 -30.17
CA ALA A 280 5.43 16.63 -29.59
C ALA A 280 4.28 17.17 -28.74
N ARG A 281 4.43 18.40 -28.22
CA ARG A 281 3.37 19.18 -27.58
C ARG A 281 3.48 20.64 -28.01
N SER A 282 2.33 21.27 -28.22
CA SER A 282 2.22 22.72 -28.39
C SER A 282 2.56 23.47 -27.09
N ASP A 283 2.81 24.77 -27.19
CA ASP A 283 3.06 25.60 -26.00
C ASP A 283 1.85 25.61 -25.05
N ASP A 284 0.62 25.62 -25.60
CA ASP A 284 -0.60 25.55 -24.81
C ASP A 284 -0.70 24.22 -24.04
N GLU A 285 -0.40 23.09 -24.70
CA GLU A 285 -0.37 21.78 -24.04
C GLU A 285 0.74 21.65 -22.99
N LEU A 286 1.87 22.33 -23.16
CA LEU A 286 2.96 22.37 -22.19
C LEU A 286 2.60 23.25 -20.99
N ALA A 287 1.99 24.41 -21.24
CA ALA A 287 1.51 25.31 -20.19
C ALA A 287 0.41 24.65 -19.34
N SER A 288 -0.43 23.82 -19.96
CA SER A 288 -1.52 23.11 -19.29
C SER A 288 -1.14 21.70 -18.79
N ILE A 289 0.10 21.22 -19.00
CA ILE A 289 0.45 19.81 -18.74
C ILE A 289 0.25 19.39 -17.27
N ASP A 290 0.34 20.35 -16.34
CA ASP A 290 0.21 20.16 -14.89
C ASP A 290 -1.01 20.89 -14.29
N ASP A 291 -1.93 21.43 -15.11
CA ASP A 291 -3.11 22.19 -14.67
C ASP A 291 -4.13 21.36 -13.87
N GLY A 292 -4.04 20.02 -13.99
CA GLY A 292 -4.96 19.08 -13.38
C GLY A 292 -4.84 19.03 -11.86
N THR A 293 -5.91 19.45 -11.18
CA THR A 293 -6.07 19.16 -9.74
C THR A 293 -6.62 17.75 -9.56
N LEU A 294 -5.85 16.89 -8.88
CA LEU A 294 -6.24 15.52 -8.56
C LEU A 294 -6.85 15.47 -7.15
N THR A 295 -7.97 14.79 -6.97
CA THR A 295 -8.66 14.73 -5.67
C THR A 295 -8.69 13.33 -5.10
N TRP A 296 -8.51 13.20 -3.78
CA TRP A 296 -8.77 11.96 -3.06
C TRP A 296 -9.35 12.26 -1.68
N GLY A 297 -10.66 12.04 -1.52
CA GLY A 297 -11.36 12.46 -0.31
C GLY A 297 -11.58 13.97 -0.31
N ALA A 298 -11.18 14.64 0.77
CA ALA A 298 -11.18 16.10 0.87
C ALA A 298 -9.85 16.73 0.41
N ASP A 299 -8.82 15.91 0.17
CA ASP A 299 -7.50 16.38 -0.19
C ASP A 299 -7.38 16.59 -1.71
N THR A 300 -6.72 17.68 -2.09
CA THR A 300 -6.35 18.03 -3.46
C THR A 300 -4.84 17.92 -3.65
N PHE A 301 -4.40 17.48 -4.81
CA PHE A 301 -2.99 17.26 -5.14
C PHE A 301 -2.71 17.79 -6.54
N THR A 302 -1.55 18.43 -6.71
CA THR A 302 -0.92 18.53 -8.03
C THR A 302 -0.51 17.13 -8.53
N PRO A 303 -0.25 16.94 -9.83
CA PRO A 303 0.19 15.65 -10.33
C PRO A 303 1.54 15.19 -9.75
N TYR A 304 2.44 16.13 -9.46
CA TYR A 304 3.70 15.86 -8.76
C TYR A 304 3.45 15.36 -7.34
N GLU A 305 2.65 16.06 -6.54
CA GLU A 305 2.31 15.67 -5.16
C GLU A 305 1.59 14.32 -5.13
N ALA A 306 0.68 14.08 -6.07
CA ALA A 306 0.00 12.79 -6.17
C ALA A 306 0.99 11.64 -6.45
N SER A 307 2.03 11.88 -7.26
CA SER A 307 3.10 10.90 -7.48
C SER A 307 3.91 10.63 -6.21
N GLN A 308 4.19 11.66 -5.40
CA GLN A 308 4.87 11.52 -4.12
C GLN A 308 4.02 10.74 -3.13
N LYS A 309 2.71 11.04 -3.07
CA LYS A 309 1.74 10.35 -2.22
C LYS A 309 1.62 8.88 -2.59
N GLN A 310 1.54 8.55 -3.88
CA GLN A 310 1.54 7.16 -4.34
C GLN A 310 2.81 6.42 -3.86
N ARG A 311 3.99 7.02 -4.05
CA ARG A 311 5.27 6.43 -3.63
C ARG A 311 5.34 6.24 -2.11
N GLU A 312 4.76 7.16 -1.34
CA GLU A 312 4.62 7.04 0.11
C GLU A 312 3.79 5.80 0.50
N LEU A 313 2.61 5.64 -0.09
CA LEU A 313 1.72 4.50 0.14
C LEU A 313 2.39 3.17 -0.25
N GLU A 314 3.07 3.13 -1.40
CA GLU A 314 3.84 1.97 -1.87
C GLU A 314 4.99 1.60 -0.90
N ARG A 315 5.76 2.60 -0.42
CA ARG A 315 6.78 2.39 0.62
C ARG A 315 6.17 1.86 1.92
N GLY A 316 5.01 2.37 2.31
CA GLY A 316 4.26 1.91 3.48
C GLY A 316 3.86 0.43 3.38
N ILE A 317 3.42 -0.02 2.20
CA ILE A 317 3.09 -1.42 1.91
C ILE A 317 4.34 -2.30 2.01
N ARG A 318 5.47 -1.88 1.42
CA ARG A 318 6.73 -2.63 1.46
C ARG A 318 7.26 -2.77 2.89
N ALA A 319 7.20 -1.70 3.68
CA ALA A 319 7.54 -1.75 5.10
C ALA A 319 6.68 -2.76 5.88
N SER A 320 5.35 -2.75 5.70
CA SER A 320 4.45 -3.69 6.37
C SER A 320 4.69 -5.15 5.95
N LYS A 321 5.07 -5.40 4.69
CA LYS A 321 5.47 -6.75 4.25
C LYS A 321 6.72 -7.24 4.97
N ARG A 322 7.74 -6.38 5.13
CA ARG A 322 8.96 -6.70 5.89
C ARG A 322 8.62 -6.98 7.35
N GLU A 323 7.73 -6.17 7.95
CA GLU A 323 7.24 -6.39 9.33
C GLU A 323 6.61 -7.79 9.47
N LEU A 324 5.75 -8.19 8.53
CA LEU A 324 5.11 -9.52 8.57
C LEU A 324 6.11 -10.67 8.47
N VAL A 325 7.07 -10.59 7.54
CA VAL A 325 8.08 -11.63 7.35
C VAL A 325 8.98 -11.75 8.59
N GLY A 326 9.42 -10.61 9.15
CA GLY A 326 10.22 -10.60 10.38
C GLY A 326 9.45 -11.19 11.57
N LEU A 327 8.19 -10.79 11.78
CA LEU A 327 7.35 -11.30 12.87
C LEU A 327 7.05 -12.80 12.72
N GLU A 328 6.78 -13.28 11.50
CA GLU A 328 6.56 -14.70 11.26
C GLU A 328 7.82 -15.53 11.51
N SER A 329 8.98 -15.06 11.04
CA SER A 329 10.26 -15.72 11.27
C SER A 329 10.57 -15.83 12.77
N ALA A 330 10.43 -14.73 13.51
CA ALA A 330 10.60 -14.71 14.95
C ALA A 330 9.59 -15.63 15.67
N GLY A 331 8.31 -15.60 15.27
CA GLY A 331 7.28 -16.45 15.86
C GLY A 331 7.50 -17.95 15.64
N ARG A 332 8.08 -18.35 14.49
CA ARG A 332 8.45 -19.76 14.23
C ARG A 332 9.63 -20.21 15.09
N SER A 333 10.55 -19.31 15.40
CA SER A 333 11.72 -19.59 16.24
C SER A 333 11.47 -19.43 17.74
N ALA A 334 10.35 -18.82 18.13
CA ALA A 334 10.03 -18.58 19.52
C ALA A 334 9.56 -19.85 20.26
N PRO A 335 9.89 -19.99 21.56
CA PRO A 335 9.29 -21.00 22.42
C PRO A 335 7.78 -20.95 22.37
N ALA A 336 7.11 -22.10 22.50
CA ALA A 336 5.66 -22.23 22.34
C ALA A 336 4.86 -21.22 23.19
N ALA A 337 5.28 -21.01 24.44
CA ALA A 337 4.66 -20.06 25.37
C ALA A 337 4.69 -18.60 24.86
N GLU A 338 5.70 -18.22 24.08
CA GLU A 338 5.96 -16.83 23.66
C GLU A 338 5.52 -16.52 22.23
N ARG A 339 5.16 -17.56 21.45
CA ARG A 339 4.69 -17.41 20.05
C ARG A 339 3.52 -16.43 19.93
N HIS A 340 2.66 -16.37 20.95
CA HIS A 340 1.48 -15.50 20.97
C HIS A 340 1.83 -14.01 20.82
N VAL A 341 3.01 -13.56 21.28
CA VAL A 341 3.48 -12.16 21.14
C VAL A 341 3.63 -11.80 19.67
N TYR A 342 4.29 -12.67 18.91
CA TYR A 342 4.55 -12.49 17.48
C TYR A 342 3.30 -12.70 16.65
N THR A 343 2.47 -13.69 16.99
CA THR A 343 1.19 -13.95 16.30
C THR A 343 0.27 -12.72 16.40
N LYS A 344 0.05 -12.18 17.60
CA LYS A 344 -0.80 -10.97 17.78
C LYS A 344 -0.25 -9.77 17.01
N ALA A 345 1.07 -9.57 17.02
CA ALA A 345 1.70 -8.50 16.24
C ALA A 345 1.51 -8.71 14.74
N TYR A 346 1.72 -9.94 14.24
CA TYR A 346 1.52 -10.31 12.84
C TYR A 346 0.09 -10.02 12.40
N GLU A 347 -0.90 -10.41 13.19
CA GLU A 347 -2.32 -10.16 12.91
C GLU A 347 -2.62 -8.67 12.76
N ALA A 348 -2.12 -7.85 13.68
CA ALA A 348 -2.28 -6.40 13.61
C ALA A 348 -1.62 -5.80 12.35
N LYS A 349 -0.40 -6.24 12.00
CA LYS A 349 0.29 -5.77 10.79
C LYS A 349 -0.36 -6.28 9.51
N ALA A 350 -1.00 -7.45 9.54
CA ALA A 350 -1.71 -8.02 8.41
C ALA A 350 -2.96 -7.20 8.09
N VAL A 351 -3.72 -6.80 9.12
CA VAL A 351 -4.84 -5.86 8.98
C VAL A 351 -4.37 -4.52 8.42
N LYS A 352 -3.27 -3.97 8.96
CA LYS A 352 -2.66 -2.73 8.46
C LYS A 352 -2.26 -2.84 6.99
N LEU A 353 -1.60 -3.92 6.57
CA LEU A 353 -1.22 -4.14 5.17
C LEU A 353 -2.45 -4.21 4.26
N ALA A 354 -3.52 -4.88 4.69
CA ALA A 354 -4.77 -4.93 3.95
C ALA A 354 -5.40 -3.55 3.78
N ARG A 355 -5.39 -2.73 4.84
CA ARG A 355 -5.84 -1.33 4.81
C ARG A 355 -5.01 -0.49 3.84
N GLN A 356 -3.69 -0.53 3.95
CA GLN A 356 -2.77 0.24 3.08
C GLN A 356 -2.92 -0.13 1.60
N ARG A 357 -3.15 -1.42 1.28
CA ARG A 357 -3.46 -1.86 -0.09
C ARG A 357 -4.78 -1.30 -0.59
N SER A 358 -5.80 -1.29 0.26
CA SER A 358 -7.10 -0.68 -0.07
C SER A 358 -6.96 0.82 -0.31
N GLU A 359 -6.16 1.48 0.51
CA GLU A 359 -5.86 2.90 0.43
C GLU A 359 -5.12 3.25 -0.86
N LEU A 360 -4.03 2.55 -1.19
CA LEU A 360 -3.32 2.71 -2.48
C LEU A 360 -4.27 2.49 -3.67
N ASN A 361 -5.07 1.42 -3.64
CA ASN A 361 -6.04 1.17 -4.70
C ASN A 361 -7.06 2.30 -4.83
N SER A 362 -7.56 2.83 -3.71
CA SER A 362 -8.50 3.94 -3.70
C SER A 362 -7.86 5.21 -4.24
N PHE A 363 -6.65 5.53 -3.77
CA PHE A 363 -5.89 6.70 -4.20
C PHE A 363 -5.59 6.66 -5.71
N CYS A 364 -5.00 5.57 -6.20
CA CYS A 364 -4.69 5.43 -7.63
C CYS A 364 -5.93 5.47 -8.51
N ARG A 365 -7.06 4.89 -8.07
CA ARG A 365 -8.32 4.98 -8.81
C ARG A 365 -8.89 6.39 -8.84
N ALA A 366 -8.92 7.09 -7.71
CA ALA A 366 -9.46 8.45 -7.61
C ALA A 366 -8.62 9.46 -8.42
N THR A 367 -7.31 9.27 -8.45
CA THR A 367 -6.37 10.16 -9.15
C THR A 367 -6.05 9.71 -10.58
N GLY A 368 -6.67 8.65 -11.09
CA GLY A 368 -6.38 8.08 -12.42
C GLY A 368 -4.98 7.46 -12.58
N ARG A 369 -4.17 7.44 -11.51
CA ARG A 369 -2.78 6.95 -11.55
C ARG A 369 -2.73 5.42 -11.64
N ARG A 370 -1.75 4.91 -12.38
CA ARG A 370 -1.51 3.46 -12.51
C ARG A 370 -0.79 2.91 -11.27
N ILE A 371 -1.24 1.75 -10.80
CA ILE A 371 -0.57 1.02 -9.73
C ILE A 371 0.62 0.26 -10.32
N ASP A 372 1.82 0.54 -9.80
CA ASP A 372 2.99 -0.29 -10.08
C ASP A 372 2.88 -1.60 -9.28
N ARG A 373 2.39 -2.65 -9.97
CA ARG A 373 2.23 -3.97 -9.36
C ARG A 373 3.58 -4.60 -9.07
N THR A 374 4.64 -4.34 -9.83
CA THR A 374 5.97 -4.85 -9.53
C THR A 374 6.51 -4.34 -8.18
N ARG A 375 6.21 -3.09 -7.79
CA ARG A 375 6.57 -2.52 -6.47
C ARG A 375 5.71 -2.99 -5.30
N THR A 376 4.50 -3.47 -5.58
CA THR A 376 3.49 -3.81 -4.55
C THR A 376 3.11 -5.29 -4.52
N SER A 377 3.48 -6.05 -5.54
CA SER A 377 3.37 -7.51 -5.62
C SER A 377 4.65 -8.17 -5.11
N VAL A 378 4.68 -9.47 -5.23
CA VAL A 378 5.82 -10.32 -4.86
C VAL A 378 6.19 -10.95 -6.19
N ILE A 379 7.27 -10.49 -6.80
CA ILE A 379 7.74 -11.08 -8.03
C ILE A 379 8.23 -12.49 -7.67
N ALA A 380 7.60 -13.51 -8.25
CA ALA A 380 7.94 -14.90 -7.97
C ALA A 380 9.12 -15.29 -8.84
N HIS A 381 10.32 -15.34 -8.26
CA HIS A 381 11.52 -15.77 -8.97
C HIS A 381 11.81 -17.24 -8.69
N LYS A 382 12.18 -17.98 -9.74
CA LYS A 382 12.57 -19.39 -9.68
C LYS A 382 14.09 -19.51 -9.62
N ASP A 383 14.63 -20.41 -8.80
CA ASP A 383 16.04 -20.77 -8.84
C ASP A 383 16.38 -21.60 -10.09
N LYS A 384 17.66 -21.95 -10.28
CA LYS A 384 18.16 -22.81 -11.37
C LYS A 384 17.56 -24.23 -11.39
N HIS A 385 16.80 -24.60 -10.36
CA HIS A 385 16.08 -25.87 -10.24
C HIS A 385 14.55 -25.67 -10.31
N GLY A 386 14.08 -24.49 -10.74
CA GLY A 386 12.66 -24.18 -10.88
C GLY A 386 11.93 -23.87 -9.56
N ARG A 387 12.62 -23.84 -8.40
CA ARG A 387 12.01 -23.59 -7.09
C ARG A 387 11.76 -22.11 -6.87
N ILE A 388 10.52 -21.76 -6.55
CA ILE A 388 10.13 -20.38 -6.26
C ILE A 388 10.74 -19.95 -4.91
N TYR A 389 11.65 -18.98 -4.93
CA TYR A 389 12.14 -18.32 -3.71
C TYR A 389 11.36 -17.02 -3.52
N ALA A 390 10.14 -17.13 -2.99
CA ALA A 390 9.29 -15.98 -2.71
C ALA A 390 8.76 -16.04 -1.28
N PHE A 391 9.19 -15.10 -0.43
CA PHE A 391 8.73 -14.98 0.96
C PHE A 391 7.46 -14.14 1.10
N GLY A 392 6.79 -13.81 -0.01
CA GLY A 392 5.70 -12.83 0.02
C GLY A 392 4.33 -13.31 -0.45
N ARG A 393 4.22 -14.32 -1.32
CA ARG A 393 2.91 -14.67 -1.93
C ARG A 393 2.03 -15.44 -0.94
N LYS A 394 2.63 -16.37 -0.20
CA LYS A 394 1.97 -17.15 0.86
C LYS A 394 1.61 -16.25 2.05
N GLU A 395 2.46 -15.28 2.33
CA GLU A 395 2.40 -14.32 3.43
C GLU A 395 1.39 -13.23 3.14
N ALA A 396 1.31 -12.73 1.91
CA ALA A 396 0.26 -11.80 1.48
C ALA A 396 -1.13 -12.47 1.49
N GLY A 397 -1.22 -13.73 1.08
CA GLY A 397 -2.45 -14.53 1.16
C GLY A 397 -2.85 -14.84 2.60
N LYS A 398 -1.87 -15.24 3.44
CA LYS A 398 -2.05 -15.49 4.87
C LYS A 398 -2.41 -14.20 5.61
N ALA A 399 -1.76 -13.08 5.34
CA ALA A 399 -2.09 -11.77 5.90
C ALA A 399 -3.50 -11.32 5.49
N ARG A 400 -3.91 -11.55 4.24
CA ARG A 400 -5.30 -11.30 3.83
C ARG A 400 -6.28 -12.19 4.59
N SER A 401 -6.00 -13.48 4.72
CA SER A 401 -6.81 -14.44 5.48
C SER A 401 -6.88 -14.07 6.96
N VAL A 402 -5.75 -13.72 7.56
CA VAL A 402 -5.61 -13.28 8.95
C VAL A 402 -6.33 -11.95 9.18
N ALA A 403 -6.20 -10.97 8.29
CA ALA A 403 -6.93 -9.71 8.39
C ALA A 403 -8.45 -9.90 8.30
N LEU A 404 -8.90 -10.87 7.50
CA LEU A 404 -10.30 -11.29 7.46
C LEU A 404 -10.72 -12.03 8.72
N LYS A 405 -9.82 -12.82 9.34
CA LYS A 405 -10.05 -13.55 10.61
C LYS A 405 -9.97 -12.67 11.85
N ALA A 406 -9.18 -11.59 11.83
CA ALA A 406 -9.00 -10.66 12.95
C ALA A 406 -10.31 -9.95 13.33
N TYR A 407 -11.21 -9.79 12.35
CA TYR A 407 -12.63 -9.60 12.63
C TYR A 407 -13.26 -10.99 12.70
N TYR A 408 -13.30 -11.56 13.90
CA TYR A 408 -13.81 -12.92 14.10
C TYR A 408 -15.25 -13.02 13.59
N LYS A 409 -15.56 -14.12 12.88
CA LYS A 409 -16.95 -14.62 12.86
C LYS A 409 -17.27 -14.98 14.30
N ALA A 410 -18.19 -14.24 14.91
CA ALA A 410 -18.56 -14.55 16.29
C ALA A 410 -19.11 -15.97 16.38
N THR A 411 -19.01 -16.57 17.56
CA THR A 411 -19.75 -17.78 17.91
C THR A 411 -20.93 -17.43 18.80
N TYR A 412 -21.93 -18.31 18.87
CA TYR A 412 -23.08 -18.11 19.75
C TYR A 412 -22.70 -17.91 21.22
N PRO A 413 -21.73 -18.66 21.80
CA PRO A 413 -21.22 -18.35 23.15
C PRO A 413 -20.62 -16.94 23.28
N GLU A 414 -20.01 -16.40 22.23
CA GLU A 414 -19.49 -15.03 22.25
C GLU A 414 -20.58 -13.97 22.25
N PHE A 415 -21.63 -14.20 21.45
CA PHE A 415 -22.83 -13.38 21.47
C PHE A 415 -23.47 -13.38 22.86
N GLN A 416 -23.66 -14.55 23.46
CA GLN A 416 -24.21 -14.67 24.82
C GLN A 416 -23.31 -14.02 25.88
N ARG A 417 -21.99 -14.13 25.75
CA ARG A 417 -21.06 -13.39 26.62
C ARG A 417 -21.22 -11.89 26.48
N TYR A 418 -21.41 -11.38 25.26
CA TYR A 418 -21.63 -9.96 25.05
C TYR A 418 -22.97 -9.48 25.62
N TYR A 419 -24.03 -10.28 25.48
CA TYR A 419 -25.30 -10.03 26.15
C TYR A 419 -25.15 -9.95 27.69
N LYS A 420 -24.41 -10.88 28.30
CA LYS A 420 -24.12 -10.84 29.74
C LYS A 420 -23.38 -9.57 30.19
N LEU A 421 -22.61 -8.94 29.30
CA LEU A 421 -21.98 -7.64 29.55
C LEU A 421 -22.96 -6.47 29.37
N CYS A 422 -23.93 -6.59 28.46
CA CYS A 422 -24.93 -5.54 28.21
C CYS A 422 -26.06 -5.53 29.25
N LYS A 423 -26.52 -6.71 29.69
CA LYS A 423 -27.64 -6.89 30.61
C LYS A 423 -27.57 -6.00 31.87
N PRO A 424 -26.46 -5.97 32.64
CA PRO A 424 -26.38 -5.16 33.86
C PRO A 424 -26.22 -3.66 33.60
N LEU A 425 -26.03 -3.23 32.34
CA LEU A 425 -25.87 -1.81 31.99
C LEU A 425 -27.21 -1.11 31.72
N CYS A 426 -28.33 -1.85 31.71
CA CYS A 426 -29.67 -1.29 31.56
C CYS A 426 -30.56 -1.74 32.71
N THR A 427 -31.50 -0.88 33.11
CA THR A 427 -32.47 -1.20 34.17
C THR A 427 -33.56 -2.15 33.67
N GLU A 428 -34.34 -2.75 34.58
CA GLU A 428 -35.49 -3.58 34.19
C GLU A 428 -36.55 -2.78 33.42
N GLU A 429 -36.79 -1.53 33.83
CA GLU A 429 -37.68 -0.61 33.11
C GLU A 429 -37.20 -0.31 31.69
N GLU A 430 -35.88 -0.12 31.52
CA GLU A 430 -35.29 0.06 30.19
C GLU A 430 -35.46 -1.20 29.33
N TRP A 431 -35.21 -2.39 29.87
CA TRP A 431 -35.42 -3.63 29.12
C TRP A 431 -36.89 -3.88 28.77
N ALA A 432 -37.82 -3.58 29.66
CA ALA A 432 -39.26 -3.64 29.39
C ALA A 432 -39.65 -2.67 28.27
N LEU A 433 -39.03 -1.48 28.23
CA LEU A 433 -39.25 -0.48 27.18
C LEU A 433 -38.65 -0.90 25.83
N PHE A 434 -37.55 -1.66 25.83
CA PHE A 434 -36.82 -2.02 24.60
C PHE A 434 -37.35 -3.27 23.91
N ASN A 435 -37.80 -4.26 24.68
CA ASN A 435 -38.35 -5.50 24.14
C ASN A 435 -39.80 -5.32 23.70
N ASP A 436 -40.31 -6.22 22.87
CA ASP A 436 -41.70 -6.20 22.44
C ASP A 436 -42.67 -6.27 23.63
N HIS A 437 -43.64 -5.36 23.65
CA HIS A 437 -44.69 -5.29 24.66
C HIS A 437 -45.92 -4.55 24.11
N LEU A 438 -47.09 -4.78 24.70
CA LEU A 438 -48.32 -4.09 24.32
C LEU A 438 -48.49 -2.79 25.12
N LEU A 439 -48.84 -1.71 24.44
CA LEU A 439 -49.31 -0.45 25.03
C LEU A 439 -50.55 0.00 24.26
N ASN A 440 -51.70 0.07 24.94
CA ASN A 440 -52.98 0.44 24.34
C ASN A 440 -53.34 -0.39 23.09
N GLY A 441 -53.06 -1.70 23.13
CA GLY A 441 -53.32 -2.62 22.02
C GLY A 441 -52.29 -2.57 20.88
N GLU A 442 -51.31 -1.67 20.93
CA GLU A 442 -50.23 -1.59 19.94
C GLU A 442 -48.94 -2.26 20.45
N HIS A 443 -48.25 -3.01 19.59
CA HIS A 443 -46.89 -3.47 19.86
C HIS A 443 -45.91 -2.29 19.89
N LYS A 444 -45.16 -2.17 20.98
CA LYS A 444 -44.13 -1.17 21.24
C LYS A 444 -42.78 -1.83 21.51
N GLY A 445 -41.77 -1.00 21.77
CA GLY A 445 -40.38 -1.43 21.89
C GLY A 445 -39.65 -1.41 20.56
N TYR A 446 -38.46 -1.98 20.53
CA TYR A 446 -37.60 -2.04 19.35
C TYR A 446 -37.20 -3.49 19.05
N PHE A 447 -36.69 -4.22 20.03
CA PHE A 447 -36.29 -5.61 19.83
C PHE A 447 -37.52 -6.50 19.63
N GLN A 448 -37.48 -7.32 18.56
CA GLN A 448 -38.55 -8.25 18.17
C GLN A 448 -39.94 -7.60 17.96
N SER A 449 -40.02 -6.28 17.81
CA SER A 449 -41.27 -5.55 17.64
C SER A 449 -41.41 -4.94 16.24
N PRO A 450 -42.61 -4.94 15.61
CA PRO A 450 -42.85 -4.19 14.38
C PRO A 450 -42.62 -2.67 14.55
N ASN A 451 -42.69 -2.16 15.78
CA ASN A 451 -42.45 -0.75 16.08
C ASN A 451 -41.04 -0.28 15.69
N ALA A 452 -40.04 -1.17 15.62
CA ALA A 452 -38.70 -0.81 15.14
C ALA A 452 -38.69 -0.26 13.71
N PHE A 453 -39.60 -0.73 12.84
CA PHE A 453 -39.72 -0.19 11.49
C PHE A 453 -40.24 1.24 11.51
N ARG A 454 -41.29 1.50 12.31
CA ARG A 454 -41.89 2.82 12.51
C ARG A 454 -40.88 3.81 13.10
N LEU A 455 -40.24 3.45 14.22
CA LEU A 455 -39.22 4.30 14.86
C LEU A 455 -38.10 4.67 13.87
N ASN A 456 -37.57 3.70 13.14
CA ASN A 456 -36.50 3.95 12.18
C ASN A 456 -36.95 4.74 10.96
N GLU A 457 -38.19 4.62 10.52
CA GLU A 457 -38.73 5.44 9.42
C GLU A 457 -38.81 6.91 9.83
N TRP A 458 -39.37 7.19 11.00
CA TRP A 458 -39.51 8.56 11.51
C TRP A 458 -38.15 9.22 11.73
N LEU A 459 -37.20 8.49 12.31
CA LEU A 459 -35.81 8.94 12.45
C LEU A 459 -35.15 9.23 11.09
N ARG A 460 -35.34 8.37 10.08
CA ARG A 460 -34.82 8.61 8.71
C ARG A 460 -35.37 9.90 8.09
N ARG A 461 -36.65 10.19 8.35
CA ARG A 461 -37.36 11.37 7.85
C ARG A 461 -37.10 12.64 8.66
N GLY A 462 -36.40 12.54 9.80
CA GLY A 462 -36.15 13.68 10.68
C GLY A 462 -37.38 14.12 11.48
N LEU A 463 -38.35 13.23 11.68
CA LEU A 463 -39.64 13.54 12.33
C LEU A 463 -39.66 13.12 13.80
N TYR A 464 -38.52 13.14 14.49
CA TYR A 464 -38.41 12.66 15.86
C TYR A 464 -39.40 13.34 16.82
N ASP A 465 -39.55 14.66 16.72
CA ASP A 465 -40.40 15.46 17.62
C ASP A 465 -41.89 15.19 17.44
N GLN A 466 -42.27 14.57 16.31
CA GLN A 466 -43.64 14.20 16.02
C GLN A 466 -43.98 12.79 16.57
N LEU A 467 -42.98 11.99 17.01
CA LEU A 467 -43.24 10.65 17.55
C LEU A 467 -44.11 10.75 18.82
N PRO A 468 -44.97 9.75 19.10
CA PRO A 468 -45.65 9.68 20.38
C PRO A 468 -44.67 9.77 21.56
N PRO A 469 -45.04 10.43 22.69
CA PRO A 469 -44.13 10.63 23.82
C PRO A 469 -43.48 9.33 24.35
N TYR A 470 -44.23 8.23 24.31
CA TYR A 470 -43.71 6.91 24.68
C TYR A 470 -42.60 6.42 23.76
N ASP A 471 -42.77 6.57 22.44
CA ASP A 471 -41.77 6.20 21.44
C ASP A 471 -40.54 7.11 21.49
N GLN A 472 -40.73 8.40 21.77
CA GLN A 472 -39.61 9.31 22.04
C GLN A 472 -38.80 8.87 23.27
N LYS A 473 -39.49 8.43 24.34
CA LYS A 473 -38.85 7.86 25.54
C LYS A 473 -38.05 6.61 25.17
N THR A 474 -38.61 5.69 24.39
CA THR A 474 -37.92 4.49 23.87
C THR A 474 -36.64 4.85 23.12
N VAL A 475 -36.71 5.80 22.19
CA VAL A 475 -35.55 6.23 21.39
C VAL A 475 -34.45 6.83 22.27
N ARG A 476 -34.79 7.73 23.22
CA ARG A 476 -33.81 8.35 24.13
C ARG A 476 -33.13 7.30 25.02
N ALA A 477 -33.92 6.41 25.61
CA ALA A 477 -33.42 5.36 26.47
C ALA A 477 -32.51 4.38 25.69
N LEU A 478 -32.87 4.01 24.45
CA LEU A 478 -32.02 3.16 23.59
C LEU A 478 -30.68 3.84 23.24
N GLN A 479 -30.69 5.13 22.87
CA GLN A 479 -29.44 5.85 22.59
C GLN A 479 -28.52 5.91 23.80
N SER A 480 -29.09 6.18 24.99
CA SER A 480 -28.36 6.18 26.26
C SER A 480 -27.78 4.80 26.59
N ALA A 481 -28.60 3.74 26.49
CA ALA A 481 -28.20 2.36 26.71
C ALA A 481 -27.04 1.94 25.80
N ILE A 482 -27.13 2.20 24.49
CA ILE A 482 -26.04 1.91 23.55
C ILE A 482 -24.75 2.69 23.92
N GLY A 483 -24.88 3.93 24.42
CA GLY A 483 -23.74 4.73 24.86
C GLY A 483 -22.94 4.11 26.02
N ARG A 484 -23.62 3.38 26.90
CA ARG A 484 -23.03 2.71 28.08
C ARG A 484 -22.28 1.43 27.75
N THR A 485 -22.55 0.79 26.61
CA THR A 485 -21.90 -0.48 26.23
C THR A 485 -20.58 -0.27 25.50
N ALA A 486 -19.84 -1.35 25.26
CA ALA A 486 -18.69 -1.36 24.35
C ALA A 486 -18.39 -2.79 23.91
N LEU A 487 -18.11 -3.01 22.62
CA LEU A 487 -17.66 -4.32 22.14
C LEU A 487 -16.33 -4.71 22.82
N PRO A 488 -16.23 -5.89 23.44
CA PRO A 488 -15.04 -6.30 24.20
C PRO A 488 -13.83 -6.62 23.29
N LYS A 489 -14.10 -6.95 22.03
CA LYS A 489 -13.10 -7.21 20.98
C LYS A 489 -13.67 -6.88 19.60
N PRO A 490 -12.86 -6.88 18.53
CA PRO A 490 -13.36 -6.66 17.18
C PRO A 490 -14.22 -7.83 16.71
N TYR A 491 -15.28 -7.52 15.95
CA TYR A 491 -16.19 -8.50 15.35
C TYR A 491 -16.54 -8.15 13.91
N MET A 492 -16.91 -9.16 13.12
CA MET A 492 -17.61 -8.95 11.86
C MET A 492 -19.11 -8.93 12.13
N LEU A 493 -19.77 -7.79 11.91
CA LEU A 493 -21.22 -7.65 11.98
C LEU A 493 -21.82 -7.79 10.58
N TYR A 494 -23.01 -8.37 10.51
CA TYR A 494 -23.72 -8.65 9.28
C TYR A 494 -25.04 -7.91 9.24
N ARG A 495 -25.40 -7.37 8.08
CA ARG A 495 -26.73 -6.81 7.87
C ARG A 495 -27.19 -7.10 6.46
N PHE A 496 -28.47 -7.40 6.31
CA PHE A 496 -29.08 -7.67 5.03
C PHE A 496 -30.12 -6.59 4.70
N ASP A 497 -30.00 -5.99 3.51
CA ASP A 497 -30.80 -4.83 3.09
C ASP A 497 -31.35 -4.97 1.67
N GLY A 498 -32.37 -4.16 1.38
CA GLY A 498 -32.81 -3.90 0.01
C GLY A 498 -31.81 -3.02 -0.75
N VAL A 499 -31.90 -3.04 -2.07
CA VAL A 499 -31.01 -2.26 -2.94
C VAL A 499 -31.28 -0.77 -2.76
N GLU A 500 -32.54 -0.40 -2.59
CA GLU A 500 -33.03 0.97 -2.41
C GLU A 500 -32.47 1.60 -1.13
N ALA A 501 -32.37 0.81 -0.05
CA ALA A 501 -31.79 1.26 1.22
C ALA A 501 -30.28 1.56 1.07
N LEU A 502 -29.56 0.73 0.32
CA LEU A 502 -28.15 0.96 -0.01
C LEU A 502 -27.97 2.23 -0.86
N GLN A 503 -28.80 2.40 -1.89
CA GLN A 503 -28.79 3.57 -2.77
C GLN A 503 -29.10 4.85 -2.00
N SER A 504 -30.12 4.84 -1.15
CA SER A 504 -30.52 5.97 -0.30
C SER A 504 -29.40 6.37 0.66
N MET A 505 -28.75 5.39 1.31
CA MET A 505 -27.68 5.68 2.27
C MET A 505 -26.40 6.22 1.61
N LEU A 506 -26.13 5.85 0.35
CA LEU A 506 -24.93 6.30 -0.38
C LEU A 506 -25.19 7.46 -1.36
N GLY A 507 -26.46 7.79 -1.62
CA GLY A 507 -26.86 8.78 -2.62
C GLY A 507 -26.39 8.40 -4.02
N MET A 508 -26.46 7.11 -4.39
CA MET A 508 -25.94 6.60 -5.67
C MET A 508 -26.88 5.60 -6.32
N LYS A 509 -26.86 5.54 -7.66
CA LYS A 509 -27.49 4.46 -8.43
C LYS A 509 -26.72 3.14 -8.30
N VAL A 510 -27.37 2.01 -8.52
CA VAL A 510 -26.77 0.66 -8.39
C VAL A 510 -25.53 0.49 -9.27
N ASP A 511 -25.59 0.95 -10.51
CA ASP A 511 -24.45 0.82 -11.44
C ASP A 511 -23.24 1.63 -10.96
N GLU A 512 -23.49 2.79 -10.36
CA GLU A 512 -22.46 3.62 -9.74
C GLU A 512 -21.84 2.96 -8.51
N LEU A 513 -22.67 2.30 -7.68
CA LEU A 513 -22.21 1.56 -6.51
C LEU A 513 -21.31 0.38 -6.88
N LEU A 514 -21.61 -0.28 -7.99
CA LEU A 514 -20.84 -1.41 -8.51
C LEU A 514 -19.62 -0.99 -9.31
N THR A 515 -19.54 0.29 -9.71
CA THR A 515 -18.37 0.86 -10.36
C THR A 515 -17.17 0.82 -9.40
N PRO A 516 -16.11 0.05 -9.73
CA PRO A 516 -15.02 -0.20 -8.79
C PRO A 516 -14.33 1.09 -8.31
N GLY A 517 -14.45 1.40 -7.02
CA GLY A 517 -13.77 2.53 -6.38
C GLY A 517 -14.64 3.76 -6.16
N LYS A 518 -15.78 3.90 -6.85
CA LYS A 518 -16.66 5.07 -6.75
C LYS A 518 -17.24 5.27 -5.34
N ALA A 519 -17.60 4.17 -4.68
CA ALA A 519 -18.04 4.18 -3.28
C ALA A 519 -16.92 3.96 -2.25
N THR A 520 -15.72 3.54 -2.67
CA THR A 520 -14.62 3.21 -1.73
C THR A 520 -14.09 4.46 -1.05
N GLY A 521 -13.88 4.39 0.26
CA GLY A 521 -13.35 5.47 1.09
C GLY A 521 -14.42 6.42 1.61
N ARG A 522 -15.63 6.45 1.00
CA ARG A 522 -16.74 7.27 1.46
C ARG A 522 -17.14 6.92 2.89
N ILE A 523 -17.42 7.93 3.68
CA ILE A 523 -17.99 7.79 5.02
C ILE A 523 -19.48 8.06 4.92
N VAL A 524 -20.29 7.11 5.37
CA VAL A 524 -21.74 7.26 5.49
C VAL A 524 -22.14 7.27 6.97
N SER A 525 -23.22 7.97 7.31
CA SER A 525 -23.79 7.99 8.65
C SER A 525 -25.24 7.53 8.59
N THR A 526 -25.69 6.77 9.59
CA THR A 526 -27.09 6.35 9.69
C THR A 526 -27.94 7.44 10.35
N LYS A 527 -29.09 7.76 9.77
CA LYS A 527 -30.08 8.67 10.37
C LYS A 527 -30.96 7.98 11.42
N GLN A 528 -30.86 6.67 11.50
CA GLN A 528 -31.68 5.78 12.33
C GLN A 528 -30.78 4.77 13.06
N PHE A 529 -31.38 3.98 13.96
CA PHE A 529 -30.65 2.87 14.56
C PHE A 529 -30.33 1.81 13.50
N LEU A 530 -29.17 1.17 13.63
CA LEU A 530 -28.76 0.12 12.70
C LEU A 530 -28.74 -1.22 13.39
N SER A 531 -29.76 -2.03 13.11
CA SER A 531 -29.79 -3.44 13.48
C SER A 531 -28.78 -4.23 12.65
N THR A 532 -27.92 -4.99 13.31
CA THR A 532 -26.93 -5.89 12.71
C THR A 532 -26.95 -7.24 13.44
N SER A 533 -26.45 -8.30 12.83
CA SER A 533 -26.30 -9.61 13.46
C SER A 533 -24.82 -9.94 13.67
N MET A 534 -24.51 -10.53 14.82
CA MET A 534 -23.18 -11.05 15.12
C MET A 534 -22.89 -12.36 14.36
N LEU A 535 -23.95 -13.16 14.15
CA LEU A 535 -23.92 -14.43 13.44
C LEU A 535 -24.67 -14.28 12.12
N LYS A 536 -23.96 -14.48 11.01
CA LYS A 536 -24.52 -14.27 9.66
C LYS A 536 -25.73 -15.17 9.36
N ASP A 537 -25.63 -16.45 9.71
CA ASP A 537 -26.49 -17.49 9.13
C ASP A 537 -27.87 -17.59 9.79
N ILE A 538 -28.03 -16.97 10.97
CA ILE A 538 -29.30 -16.88 11.69
C ILE A 538 -30.03 -15.54 11.47
N ASN A 539 -29.46 -14.60 10.70
CA ASN A 539 -30.17 -13.34 10.42
C ASN A 539 -31.47 -13.61 9.64
N LYS A 540 -32.61 -13.11 10.15
CA LYS A 540 -33.95 -13.30 9.56
C LYS A 540 -34.10 -12.77 8.13
N PHE A 541 -33.25 -11.81 7.72
CA PHE A 541 -33.31 -11.18 6.40
C PHE A 541 -32.25 -11.68 5.42
N LYS A 542 -31.65 -12.85 5.68
CA LYS A 542 -30.52 -13.42 4.90
C LYS A 542 -30.76 -13.51 3.39
N ASP A 543 -32.02 -13.53 2.95
CA ASP A 543 -32.39 -13.64 1.54
C ASP A 543 -32.34 -12.31 0.77
N ARG A 544 -32.31 -11.16 1.47
CA ARG A 544 -32.24 -9.84 0.81
C ARG A 544 -31.00 -9.65 -0.08
N PRO A 545 -31.10 -8.82 -1.14
CA PRO A 545 -30.09 -8.74 -2.20
C PRO A 545 -28.79 -8.07 -1.77
N VAL A 546 -28.77 -7.27 -0.69
CA VAL A 546 -27.56 -6.62 -0.19
C VAL A 546 -27.08 -7.29 1.10
N LEU A 547 -25.79 -7.63 1.18
CA LEU A 547 -25.11 -8.11 2.39
C LEU A 547 -24.00 -7.15 2.81
N TRP A 548 -24.20 -6.49 3.94
CA TRP A 548 -23.18 -5.74 4.65
C TRP A 548 -22.29 -6.68 5.48
N ARG A 549 -20.98 -6.50 5.33
CA ARG A 549 -19.93 -7.09 6.17
C ARG A 549 -19.20 -5.93 6.84
N ILE A 550 -19.59 -5.64 8.07
CA ILE A 550 -19.15 -4.47 8.82
C ILE A 550 -18.08 -4.90 9.80
N ARG A 551 -16.88 -4.37 9.60
CA ARG A 551 -15.76 -4.48 10.54
C ARG A 551 -16.03 -3.58 11.74
N ALA A 552 -16.45 -4.18 12.85
CA ALA A 552 -16.70 -3.49 14.11
C ALA A 552 -15.46 -3.56 15.00
N PRO A 553 -14.77 -2.44 15.28
CA PRO A 553 -13.59 -2.44 16.15
C PRO A 553 -13.97 -2.69 17.62
N LYS A 554 -12.98 -3.09 18.43
CA LYS A 554 -13.12 -3.09 19.89
C LYS A 554 -13.51 -1.69 20.36
N GLY A 555 -14.43 -1.60 21.32
CA GLY A 555 -14.89 -0.32 21.86
C GLY A 555 -16.08 0.30 21.11
N LEU A 556 -16.49 -0.28 19.98
CA LEU A 556 -17.70 0.18 19.28
C LEU A 556 -18.92 0.05 20.20
N LYS A 557 -19.77 1.07 20.21
CA LYS A 557 -21.00 1.14 20.99
C LYS A 557 -22.10 0.33 20.30
N GLY A 558 -22.74 -0.58 21.02
CA GLY A 558 -23.82 -1.43 20.49
C GLY A 558 -24.58 -2.15 21.61
N LEU A 559 -25.89 -2.32 21.47
CA LEU A 559 -26.70 -3.00 22.49
C LEU A 559 -27.26 -4.31 21.94
N THR A 560 -27.34 -5.34 22.77
CA THR A 560 -28.04 -6.59 22.44
C THR A 560 -28.90 -7.03 23.62
N ASN A 561 -30.09 -7.54 23.32
CA ASN A 561 -30.97 -8.16 24.31
C ASN A 561 -30.74 -9.69 24.45
N GLY A 562 -29.77 -10.25 23.73
CA GLY A 562 -29.40 -11.67 23.83
C GLY A 562 -30.33 -12.63 23.10
N TYR A 563 -31.26 -12.13 22.28
CA TYR A 563 -32.21 -12.97 21.55
C TYR A 563 -31.48 -13.93 20.58
N PRO A 564 -31.67 -15.25 20.73
CA PRO A 564 -30.82 -16.25 20.09
C PRO A 564 -30.98 -16.32 18.58
N ASP A 565 -32.18 -16.09 18.07
CA ASP A 565 -32.53 -16.35 16.67
C ASP A 565 -32.10 -15.24 15.72
N GLU A 566 -31.65 -14.09 16.24
CA GLU A 566 -31.21 -12.96 15.42
C GLU A 566 -29.74 -12.60 15.65
N SER A 567 -29.19 -12.94 16.82
CA SER A 567 -27.90 -12.43 17.32
C SER A 567 -27.76 -10.91 17.16
N GLU A 568 -28.85 -10.18 17.39
CA GLU A 568 -28.93 -8.76 17.06
C GLU A 568 -27.99 -7.92 17.94
N ILE A 569 -27.23 -7.04 17.29
CA ILE A 569 -26.50 -5.93 17.89
C ILE A 569 -27.01 -4.65 17.24
N LEU A 570 -27.62 -3.81 18.06
CA LEU A 570 -28.19 -2.53 17.70
C LEU A 570 -27.16 -1.42 17.83
N LEU A 571 -26.86 -0.73 16.73
CA LEU A 571 -25.97 0.44 16.70
C LEU A 571 -26.78 1.73 16.77
N ALA A 572 -26.21 2.74 17.41
CA ALA A 572 -26.87 4.02 17.65
C ALA A 572 -27.17 4.80 16.37
N VAL A 573 -28.13 5.72 16.47
CA VAL A 573 -28.34 6.80 15.50
C VAL A 573 -27.03 7.59 15.31
N GLY A 574 -26.72 7.95 14.07
CA GLY A 574 -25.53 8.69 13.70
C GLY A 574 -24.27 7.83 13.54
N GLN A 575 -24.37 6.49 13.66
CA GLN A 575 -23.21 5.61 13.50
C GLN A 575 -22.60 5.78 12.10
N ARG A 576 -21.28 6.03 12.07
CA ARG A 576 -20.54 6.24 10.82
C ARG A 576 -19.85 4.96 10.36
N PHE A 577 -19.81 4.78 9.05
CA PHE A 577 -19.13 3.65 8.38
C PHE A 577 -18.28 4.15 7.23
N LYS A 578 -17.03 3.70 7.16
CA LYS A 578 -16.17 3.87 5.98
C LYS A 578 -16.39 2.69 5.03
N ILE A 579 -16.85 2.96 3.81
CA ILE A 579 -16.99 1.94 2.78
C ILE A 579 -15.61 1.51 2.29
N LEU A 580 -15.33 0.22 2.38
CA LEU A 580 -14.06 -0.36 1.92
C LEU A 580 -14.20 -0.82 0.46
N LYS A 581 -15.28 -1.53 0.14
CA LYS A 581 -15.53 -2.06 -1.20
C LYS A 581 -17.00 -2.47 -1.36
N ILE A 582 -17.55 -2.27 -2.56
CA ILE A 582 -18.83 -2.84 -2.99
C ILE A 582 -18.58 -3.72 -4.21
N TYR A 583 -19.19 -4.91 -4.28
CA TYR A 583 -19.07 -5.84 -5.41
C TYR A 583 -20.21 -6.87 -5.43
N LYS A 584 -20.50 -7.46 -6.60
CA LYS A 584 -21.41 -8.60 -6.71
C LYS A 584 -20.70 -9.93 -6.37
N GLU A 585 -21.34 -10.78 -5.57
CA GLU A 585 -20.89 -12.14 -5.23
C GLU A 585 -22.11 -13.05 -5.09
N ARG A 586 -22.18 -14.13 -5.89
CA ARG A 586 -23.27 -15.12 -5.85
C ARG A 586 -24.67 -14.50 -5.86
N GLY A 587 -24.91 -13.58 -6.79
CA GLY A 587 -26.20 -12.89 -6.95
C GLY A 587 -26.52 -11.80 -5.92
N LYS A 588 -25.68 -11.59 -4.89
CA LYS A 588 -25.85 -10.51 -3.90
C LYS A 588 -24.87 -9.37 -4.11
N ILE A 589 -25.27 -8.16 -3.74
CA ILE A 589 -24.38 -7.01 -3.60
C ILE A 589 -23.72 -7.08 -2.22
N ILE A 590 -22.41 -7.26 -2.17
CA ILE A 590 -21.63 -7.30 -0.93
C ILE A 590 -21.06 -5.91 -0.67
N VAL A 591 -21.36 -5.37 0.51
CA VAL A 591 -20.79 -4.12 1.01
C VAL A 591 -19.82 -4.45 2.13
N GLN A 592 -18.54 -4.20 1.91
CA GLN A 592 -17.53 -4.24 2.96
C GLN A 592 -17.37 -2.84 3.55
N ALA A 593 -17.55 -2.71 4.85
CA ALA A 593 -17.44 -1.43 5.55
C ALA A 593 -16.69 -1.58 6.87
N GLU A 594 -16.23 -0.47 7.42
CA GLU A 594 -15.62 -0.37 8.75
C GLU A 594 -16.39 0.64 9.59
N ALA A 595 -16.87 0.21 10.76
CA ALA A 595 -17.57 1.09 11.70
C ALA A 595 -16.55 2.00 12.39
N LEU A 596 -16.83 3.30 12.42
CA LEU A 596 -15.97 4.31 13.04
C LEU A 596 -16.41 4.56 14.48
N LEU A 597 -15.46 4.72 15.40
CA LEU A 597 -15.78 5.13 16.78
C LEU A 597 -16.30 6.58 16.80
N LYS A 598 -17.18 6.92 17.76
CA LYS A 598 -17.57 8.32 17.98
C LYS A 598 -16.33 9.11 18.43
N GLY A 599 -15.95 10.16 17.69
CA GLY A 599 -14.76 10.98 17.94
C GLY A 599 -13.56 10.78 16.99
N GLY A 600 -13.69 9.99 15.92
CA GLY A 600 -12.61 9.75 14.93
C GLY A 600 -12.91 10.12 13.48
#